data_AF-A0A2W4KU08-F1
#
_entry.id   AF-A0A2W4KU08-F1
#
_cell.length_a   1.000
_cell.length_b   1.000
_cell.length_c   1.000
_cell.angle_alpha   90.00
_cell.angle_beta   90.00
_cell.angle_gamma   90.00
#
_symmetry.space_group_name_H-M   'P 1'
#
loop_
_entity.id
_entity.type
_entity.pdbx_description
1 polymer ?
#
loop_
_entity_poly.entity_id
_entity_poly.type
_entity_poly.pdbx_seq_one_letter_code
_entity_poly.pdbx_strand_id
1 'polypeptide(L)'
;MIPASCYRSRTPVESIGKFKKVENFIRNRNDVSSTIWYKELLDELERRGVAGHKKRRMGTVDEIDKFFQSYVFDLVDSMSQSGYCLEKGADIGTVLINRDGKLDKAGSGDHRFYVARVLGLQRFPVCVVGVHHDWWRAKGKLCCIQLG
;
A
#
# COMPACT_ATOMS: atom_id res chain seq x y z
N MET A 1 4.12 1.71 22.54
CA MET A 1 4.08 0.26 22.84
C MET A 1 2.63 -0.18 22.76
N ILE A 2 2.31 -1.23 21.98
CA ILE A 2 0.91 -1.60 21.70
C ILE A 2 0.49 -2.77 22.60
N PRO A 3 -0.59 -2.62 23.42
CA PRO A 3 -1.15 -3.71 24.21
C PRO A 3 -1.70 -4.85 23.34
N ALA A 4 -1.67 -6.08 23.84
CA ALA A 4 -2.17 -7.26 23.12
C ALA A 4 -3.65 -7.14 22.74
N SER A 5 -4.47 -6.48 23.58
CA SER A 5 -5.89 -6.22 23.33
C SER A 5 -6.16 -5.32 22.12
N CYS A 6 -5.16 -4.57 21.65
CA CYS A 6 -5.29 -3.69 20.49
C CYS A 6 -4.95 -4.39 19.16
N TYR A 7 -4.40 -5.60 19.20
CA TYR A 7 -4.14 -6.41 18.00
C TYR A 7 -5.42 -7.12 17.55
N ARG A 8 -6.11 -6.58 16.54
CA ARG A 8 -7.23 -7.26 15.85
C ARG A 8 -6.74 -8.38 14.92
N SER A 9 -7.65 -9.29 14.53
CA SER A 9 -7.34 -10.47 13.71
C SER A 9 -6.57 -10.13 12.44
N ARG A 10 -5.61 -10.99 12.10
CA ARG A 10 -4.81 -10.90 10.87
C ARG A 10 -5.70 -11.07 9.64
N THR A 11 -5.94 -9.99 8.90
CA THR A 11 -6.57 -10.04 7.59
C THR A 11 -5.47 -10.19 6.52
N PRO A 12 -5.48 -11.26 5.70
CA PRO A 12 -4.52 -11.39 4.60
C PRO A 12 -4.58 -10.20 3.65
N VAL A 13 -3.42 -9.73 3.18
CA VAL A 13 -3.33 -8.54 2.31
C VAL A 13 -4.12 -8.77 1.02
N GLU A 14 -4.09 -10.00 0.51
CA GLU A 14 -4.74 -10.47 -0.71
C GLU A 14 -6.28 -10.39 -0.62
N SER A 15 -6.82 -10.39 0.60
CA SER A 15 -8.27 -10.26 0.83
C SER A 15 -8.75 -8.80 0.83
N ILE A 16 -7.85 -7.82 0.91
CA ILE A 16 -8.19 -6.39 1.03
C ILE A 16 -8.69 -5.87 -0.33
N GLY A 17 -9.84 -5.19 -0.35
CA GLY A 17 -10.43 -4.67 -1.59
C GLY A 17 -9.50 -3.75 -2.39
N LYS A 18 -8.73 -2.88 -1.72
CA LYS A 18 -7.71 -2.05 -2.38
C LYS A 18 -6.59 -2.86 -3.05
N PHE A 19 -6.17 -3.97 -2.44
CA PHE A 19 -5.18 -4.87 -3.03
C PHE A 19 -5.74 -5.49 -4.32
N LYS A 20 -6.97 -6.01 -4.27
CA LYS A 20 -7.64 -6.60 -5.43
C LYS A 20 -7.76 -5.64 -6.61
N LYS A 21 -7.98 -4.35 -6.36
CA LYS A 21 -7.99 -3.30 -7.40
C LYS A 21 -6.64 -3.15 -8.08
N VAL A 22 -5.57 -3.05 -7.28
CA VAL A 22 -4.19 -2.94 -7.80
C VAL A 22 -3.79 -4.21 -8.57
N GLU A 23 -4.09 -5.38 -8.03
CA GLU A 23 -3.83 -6.65 -8.70
C GLU A 23 -4.59 -6.77 -10.02
N ASN A 24 -5.89 -6.45 -10.03
CA ASN A 24 -6.71 -6.48 -11.24
C ASN A 24 -6.20 -5.49 -12.29
N PHE A 25 -5.78 -4.29 -11.88
CA PHE A 25 -5.15 -3.32 -12.78
C PHE A 25 -3.88 -3.88 -13.41
N ILE A 26 -2.93 -4.38 -12.60
CA ILE A 26 -1.63 -4.89 -13.12
C ILE A 26 -1.84 -6.05 -14.08
N ARG A 27 -2.78 -6.96 -13.78
CA ARG A 27 -3.11 -8.11 -14.64
C ARG A 27 -3.76 -7.73 -15.96
N ASN A 28 -4.55 -6.65 -15.99
CA ASN A 28 -5.30 -6.21 -17.17
C ASN A 28 -4.78 -4.86 -17.71
N ARG A 29 -3.50 -4.54 -17.50
CA ARG A 29 -2.92 -3.23 -17.83
C ARG A 29 -3.04 -2.82 -19.29
N ASN A 30 -3.23 -3.77 -20.20
CA ASN A 30 -3.39 -3.51 -21.63
C ASN A 30 -4.80 -3.01 -21.98
N ASP A 31 -5.78 -3.19 -21.09
CA ASP A 31 -7.14 -2.70 -21.24
C ASP A 31 -7.64 -2.18 -19.88
N VAL A 32 -7.27 -0.94 -19.57
CA VAL A 32 -7.63 -0.27 -18.31
C VAL A 32 -9.15 -0.14 -18.16
N SER A 33 -9.88 0.03 -19.26
CA SER A 33 -11.33 0.18 -19.25
C SER A 33 -12.05 -1.04 -18.66
N SER A 34 -11.44 -2.22 -18.80
CA SER A 34 -11.95 -3.47 -18.24
C SER A 34 -11.75 -3.60 -16.72
N THR A 35 -10.84 -2.81 -16.14
CA THR A 35 -10.40 -2.97 -14.75
C THR A 35 -11.47 -2.55 -13.75
N ILE A 36 -11.48 -3.23 -12.60
CA ILE A 36 -12.39 -2.93 -11.48
C ILE A 36 -12.26 -1.47 -11.06
N TRP A 37 -11.02 -0.99 -10.94
CA TRP A 37 -10.77 0.37 -10.46
C TRP A 37 -11.27 1.43 -11.43
N TYR A 38 -11.10 1.21 -12.73
CA TYR A 38 -11.62 2.13 -13.76
C TYR A 38 -13.15 2.18 -13.74
N LYS A 39 -13.79 1.01 -13.74
CA LYS A 39 -15.26 0.89 -13.70
C LYS A 39 -15.87 1.57 -12.47
N GLU A 40 -15.27 1.41 -11.30
CA GLU A 40 -15.76 2.10 -10.10
C GLU A 40 -15.64 3.63 -10.18
N LEU A 41 -14.60 4.16 -10.85
CA LEU A 41 -14.47 5.60 -11.06
C LEU A 41 -15.48 6.11 -12.09
N LEU A 42 -15.76 5.34 -13.14
CA LEU A 42 -16.84 5.64 -14.08
C LEU A 42 -18.21 5.62 -13.39
N ASP A 43 -18.52 4.57 -12.63
CA ASP A 43 -19.76 4.46 -11.88
C ASP A 43 -19.94 5.64 -10.90
N GLU A 44 -18.86 6.08 -10.24
CA GLU A 44 -18.90 7.25 -9.36
C GLU A 44 -19.15 8.54 -10.14
N LEU A 45 -18.48 8.72 -11.29
CA LEU A 45 -18.67 9.86 -12.18
C LEU A 45 -20.11 9.92 -12.68
N GLU A 46 -20.67 8.82 -13.16
CA GLU A 46 -22.06 8.74 -13.64
C GLU A 46 -23.06 9.08 -12.54
N ARG A 47 -22.84 8.56 -11.32
CA ARG A 47 -23.77 8.75 -10.20
C ARG A 47 -23.70 10.12 -9.54
N ARG A 48 -22.51 10.74 -9.50
CA ARG A 48 -22.26 11.94 -8.69
C ARG A 48 -21.82 13.15 -9.52
N GLY A 49 -21.57 12.97 -10.81
CA GLY A 49 -20.93 13.96 -11.67
C GLY A 49 -19.44 14.18 -11.38
N VAL A 50 -18.86 13.42 -10.44
CA VAL A 50 -17.44 13.54 -10.07
C VAL A 50 -16.95 12.28 -9.37
N ALA A 51 -15.82 11.76 -9.84
CA ALA A 51 -15.09 10.66 -9.23
C ALA A 51 -13.95 11.19 -8.34
N GLY A 52 -13.68 10.50 -7.22
CA GLY A 52 -12.72 10.96 -6.21
C GLY A 52 -11.57 9.98 -5.99
N HIS A 53 -10.33 10.49 -6.00
CA HIS A 53 -9.18 9.71 -5.56
C HIS A 53 -8.19 10.53 -4.71
N LYS A 54 -8.09 10.22 -3.41
CA LYS A 54 -7.33 11.01 -2.42
C LYS A 54 -7.77 12.49 -2.48
N LYS A 55 -6.89 13.39 -2.94
CA LYS A 55 -7.16 14.83 -3.12
C LYS A 55 -7.59 15.20 -4.55
N ARG A 56 -7.58 14.23 -5.48
CA ARG A 56 -7.96 14.45 -6.89
C ARG A 56 -9.47 14.28 -7.04
N ARG A 57 -10.07 15.16 -7.83
CA ARG A 57 -11.46 15.10 -8.28
C ARG A 57 -11.44 15.06 -9.80
N MET A 58 -12.22 14.16 -10.39
CA MET A 58 -12.27 13.92 -11.82
C MET A 58 -13.74 14.02 -12.25
N GLY A 59 -14.09 15.10 -12.95
CA GLY A 59 -15.42 15.40 -13.45
C GLY A 59 -15.66 14.93 -14.88
N THR A 60 -14.67 14.35 -15.54
CA THR A 60 -14.80 13.79 -16.90
C THR A 60 -14.08 12.46 -17.04
N VAL A 61 -14.45 11.69 -18.06
CA VAL A 61 -13.77 10.44 -18.43
C VAL A 61 -12.30 10.70 -18.79
N ASP A 62 -12.02 11.76 -19.55
CA ASP A 62 -10.66 12.19 -19.89
C ASP A 62 -9.78 12.45 -18.65
N GLU A 63 -10.35 12.99 -17.56
CA GLU A 63 -9.61 13.19 -16.31
C GLU A 63 -9.33 11.87 -15.59
N ILE A 64 -10.23 10.89 -15.69
CA ILE A 64 -10.01 9.52 -15.20
C ILE A 64 -8.88 8.86 -16.02
N ASP A 65 -8.92 8.96 -17.34
CA ASP A 65 -7.89 8.41 -18.23
C ASP A 65 -6.51 9.02 -17.92
N LYS A 66 -6.44 10.35 -17.80
CA LYS A 66 -5.22 11.06 -17.40
C LYS A 66 -4.72 10.63 -16.02
N PHE A 67 -5.61 10.33 -15.08
CA PHE A 67 -5.22 9.80 -13.78
C PHE A 67 -4.55 8.43 -13.89
N PHE A 68 -5.08 7.52 -14.70
CA PHE A 68 -4.42 6.22 -14.90
C PHE A 68 -3.07 6.38 -15.59
N GLN A 69 -3.01 7.17 -16.67
CA GLN A 69 -1.77 7.42 -17.42
C GLN A 69 -0.67 8.05 -16.56
N SER A 70 -0.95 9.18 -15.91
CA SER A 70 0.06 9.98 -15.21
C SER A 70 0.38 9.56 -13.77
N TYR A 71 -0.42 8.67 -13.19
CA TYR A 71 -0.20 8.25 -11.80
C TYR A 71 -0.10 6.74 -11.67
N VAL A 72 -1.08 5.99 -12.17
CA VAL A 72 -1.14 4.54 -11.91
C VAL A 72 -0.11 3.79 -12.76
N PHE A 73 -0.05 4.07 -14.07
CA PHE A 73 0.96 3.50 -14.97
C PHE A 73 2.36 3.90 -14.56
N ASP A 74 2.63 5.20 -14.44
CA ASP A 74 3.93 5.72 -14.02
C ASP A 74 4.42 5.09 -12.72
N LEU A 75 3.52 4.85 -11.76
CA LEU A 75 3.86 4.17 -10.52
C LEU A 75 4.25 2.71 -10.75
N VAL A 76 3.43 1.95 -11.48
CA VAL A 76 3.65 0.52 -11.72
C VAL A 76 4.91 0.32 -12.56
N ASP A 77 5.09 1.09 -13.63
CA ASP A 77 6.23 0.99 -14.53
C ASP A 77 7.53 1.32 -13.82
N SER A 78 7.57 2.43 -13.07
CA SER A 78 8.72 2.80 -12.25
C SER A 78 9.09 1.70 -11.25
N MET A 79 8.10 1.11 -10.57
CA MET A 79 8.34 0.03 -9.61
C MET A 79 8.74 -1.30 -10.26
N SER A 80 8.26 -1.57 -11.48
CA SER A 80 8.63 -2.77 -12.23
C SER A 80 10.08 -2.72 -12.73
N GLN A 81 10.55 -1.54 -13.14
CA GLN A 81 11.89 -1.35 -13.71
C GLN A 81 12.97 -1.21 -12.64
N SER A 82 12.68 -0.50 -11.54
CA SER A 82 13.70 -0.10 -10.56
C SER A 82 13.40 -0.56 -9.13
N GLY A 83 12.32 -1.31 -8.93
CA GLY A 83 11.84 -1.61 -7.58
C GLY A 83 11.38 -0.34 -6.85
N TYR A 84 11.42 -0.34 -5.52
CA TYR A 84 11.09 0.86 -4.76
C TYR A 84 12.22 1.89 -4.79
N CYS A 85 11.92 3.11 -5.21
CA CYS A 85 12.85 4.24 -5.16
C CYS A 85 12.40 5.26 -4.10
N LEU A 86 13.25 5.48 -3.07
CA LEU A 86 13.01 6.40 -1.96
C LEU A 86 12.84 7.85 -2.42
N GLU A 87 13.70 8.32 -3.33
CA GLU A 87 13.67 9.69 -3.87
C GLU A 87 12.39 9.99 -4.65
N LYS A 88 11.78 8.98 -5.28
CA LYS A 88 10.56 9.12 -6.08
C LYS A 88 9.28 9.04 -5.24
N GLY A 89 9.36 8.95 -3.91
CA GLY A 89 8.12 8.98 -3.14
C GLY A 89 8.14 8.87 -1.63
N ALA A 90 7.22 9.64 -1.03
CA ALA A 90 7.01 9.78 0.42
C ALA A 90 6.10 8.71 1.07
N ASP A 91 5.39 7.90 0.29
CA ASP A 91 4.43 6.91 0.81
C ASP A 91 5.15 5.60 1.21
N ILE A 92 5.99 5.67 2.25
CA ILE A 92 6.57 4.49 2.93
C ILE A 92 5.45 3.81 3.73
N GLY A 93 5.31 2.49 3.58
CA GLY A 93 4.34 1.71 4.34
C GLY A 93 4.73 1.65 5.82
N THR A 94 3.76 1.72 6.73
CA THR A 94 4.02 1.55 8.16
C THR A 94 3.67 0.15 8.64
N VAL A 95 4.50 -0.39 9.53
CA VAL A 95 4.38 -1.75 10.09
C VAL A 95 4.51 -1.72 11.61
N LEU A 96 4.02 -2.78 12.23
CA LEU A 96 4.17 -3.09 13.63
C LEU A 96 5.01 -4.36 13.78
N ILE A 97 5.84 -4.44 14.81
CA ILE A 97 6.45 -5.70 15.23
C ILE A 97 5.46 -6.39 16.18
N ASN A 98 5.02 -7.60 15.84
CA ASN A 98 4.06 -8.36 16.65
C ASN A 98 4.76 -9.20 17.74
N ARG A 99 3.97 -9.94 18.53
CA ARG A 99 4.49 -10.74 19.65
C ARG A 99 5.55 -11.77 19.26
N ASP A 100 5.48 -12.26 18.02
CA ASP A 100 6.39 -13.28 17.47
C ASP A 100 7.64 -12.64 16.83
N GLY A 101 7.75 -11.31 16.81
CA GLY A 101 8.81 -10.59 16.11
C GLY A 101 8.59 -10.44 14.61
N LYS A 102 7.39 -10.75 14.10
CA LYS A 102 7.05 -10.59 12.68
C LYS A 102 6.45 -9.21 12.42
N LEU A 103 6.51 -8.76 11.16
CA LEU A 103 5.95 -7.48 10.73
C LEU A 103 4.48 -7.64 10.35
N ASP A 104 3.61 -6.89 11.02
CA ASP A 104 2.19 -6.74 10.67
C ASP A 104 1.95 -5.33 10.11
N LYS A 105 1.08 -5.19 9.11
CA LYS A 105 0.82 -3.88 8.48
C LYS A 105 0.06 -2.95 9.45
N ALA A 106 0.54 -1.72 9.63
CA ALA A 106 -0.05 -0.73 10.53
C ALA A 106 -0.92 0.32 9.78
N GLY A 107 -0.45 0.81 8.63
CA GLY A 107 -1.10 1.88 7.85
C GLY A 107 -0.21 2.46 6.74
N SER A 108 -0.72 3.42 5.96
CA SER A 108 -0.05 4.16 4.87
C SER A 108 0.66 3.32 3.80
N GLY A 109 1.09 3.96 2.70
CA GLY A 109 1.86 3.27 1.64
C GLY A 109 1.09 2.21 0.82
N ASP A 110 -0.24 2.16 0.96
CA ASP A 110 -1.11 1.08 0.44
C ASP A 110 -0.78 0.68 -1.00
N HIS A 111 -0.82 1.62 -1.97
CA HIS A 111 -0.65 1.25 -3.37
C HIS A 111 0.76 0.76 -3.68
N ARG A 112 1.81 1.44 -3.20
CA ARG A 112 3.20 1.01 -3.44
C ARG A 112 3.47 -0.35 -2.84
N PHE A 113 2.95 -0.59 -1.63
CA PHE A 113 3.05 -1.88 -0.99
C PHE A 113 2.31 -2.97 -1.79
N TYR A 114 1.09 -2.70 -2.25
CA TYR A 114 0.33 -3.66 -3.08
C TYR A 114 1.01 -3.92 -4.42
N VAL A 115 1.51 -2.88 -5.10
CA VAL A 115 2.26 -3.00 -6.35
C VAL A 115 3.51 -3.84 -6.13
N ALA A 116 4.32 -3.54 -5.10
CA ALA A 116 5.49 -4.33 -4.75
C ALA A 116 5.15 -5.80 -4.50
N ARG A 117 4.04 -6.06 -3.80
CA ARG A 117 3.57 -7.41 -3.49
C ARG A 117 3.14 -8.17 -4.76
N VAL A 118 2.39 -7.53 -5.66
CA VAL A 118 1.94 -8.12 -6.93
C VAL A 118 3.11 -8.36 -7.88
N LEU A 119 4.08 -7.43 -7.94
CA LEU A 119 5.30 -7.57 -8.76
C LEU A 119 6.32 -8.55 -8.18
N GLY A 120 6.10 -9.09 -6.98
CA GLY A 120 7.03 -10.03 -6.35
C GLY A 120 8.35 -9.41 -5.89
N LEU A 121 8.37 -8.10 -5.61
CA LEU A 121 9.58 -7.42 -5.13
C LEU A 121 10.02 -8.01 -3.79
N GLN A 122 11.29 -8.41 -3.71
CA GLN A 122 11.85 -9.08 -2.52
C GLN A 122 12.12 -8.12 -1.35
N ARG A 123 12.26 -6.82 -1.64
CA ARG A 123 12.55 -5.78 -0.65
C ARG A 123 11.64 -4.59 -0.86
N PHE A 124 11.07 -4.10 0.24
CA PHE A 124 10.24 -2.89 0.26
C PHE A 124 10.48 -2.16 1.59
N PRO A 125 10.81 -0.86 1.57
CA PRO A 125 11.05 -0.13 2.81
C PRO A 125 9.76 0.08 3.58
N VAL A 126 9.86 -0.04 4.89
CA VAL A 126 8.75 0.17 5.81
C VAL A 126 9.21 0.99 7.00
N CYS A 127 8.30 1.75 7.60
CA CYS A 127 8.51 2.44 8.85
C CYS A 127 7.88 1.63 9.99
N VAL A 128 8.68 1.24 10.98
CA VAL A 128 8.16 0.58 12.18
C VAL A 128 7.57 1.65 13.10
N VAL A 129 6.24 1.67 13.24
CA VAL A 129 5.53 2.69 14.06
C VAL A 129 5.10 2.16 15.42
N GLY A 130 5.30 0.87 15.67
CA GLY A 130 4.99 0.29 16.95
C GLY A 130 5.55 -1.11 17.11
N VAL A 131 5.74 -1.48 18.37
CA VAL A 131 6.24 -2.78 18.79
C VAL A 131 5.31 -3.33 19.86
N HIS A 132 4.99 -4.62 19.75
CA HIS A 132 4.19 -5.34 20.72
C HIS A 132 4.89 -5.34 22.08
N HIS A 133 4.13 -5.06 23.14
CA HIS A 133 4.67 -4.91 24.49
C HIS A 133 5.49 -6.13 24.94
N ASP A 134 4.96 -7.33 24.78
CA ASP A 134 5.62 -8.55 25.28
C ASP A 134 6.91 -8.87 24.53
N TRP A 135 6.92 -8.64 23.20
CA TRP A 135 8.13 -8.79 22.41
C TRP A 135 9.19 -7.79 22.89
N TRP A 136 8.80 -6.52 23.10
CA TRP A 136 9.70 -5.49 23.60
C TRP A 136 10.29 -5.84 24.98
N ARG A 137 9.47 -6.35 25.91
CA ARG A 137 9.97 -6.77 27.23
C ARG A 137 10.94 -7.95 27.14
N ALA A 138 10.68 -8.91 26.26
CA ALA A 138 11.47 -10.13 26.13
C ALA A 138 12.78 -9.94 25.34
N LYS A 139 12.77 -9.06 24.32
CA LYS A 139 13.87 -8.93 23.33
C LYS A 139 14.38 -7.50 23.14
N GLY A 140 13.56 -6.50 23.39
CA GLY A 140 13.90 -5.08 23.20
C GLY A 140 14.98 -4.53 24.14
N LYS A 141 15.27 -5.22 25.25
CA LYS A 141 16.31 -4.84 26.22
C LYS A 141 17.74 -5.22 25.82
N LEU A 142 17.94 -5.98 24.74
CA LEU A 142 19.27 -6.36 24.24
C LEU A 142 19.89 -5.32 23.28
N CYS A 143 19.21 -4.20 23.04
CA CYS A 143 19.69 -3.10 22.21
C CYS A 143 20.25 -1.95 23.07
N CYS A 144 21.01 -2.27 24.12
CA CYS A 144 21.96 -1.35 24.72
C CYS A 144 23.35 -1.78 24.25
N ILE A 145 23.90 -1.02 23.31
CA ILE A 145 25.30 -1.11 22.93
C ILE A 145 26.10 -0.82 24.20
N GLN A 146 26.92 -1.78 24.64
CA GLN A 146 28.03 -1.49 25.54
C GLN A 146 28.92 -0.47 24.83
N LEU A 147 28.96 0.76 25.36
CA LEU A 147 30.06 1.67 25.07
C LEU A 147 31.26 1.08 25.82
N GLY A 148 32.18 0.48 25.06
CA GLY A 148 33.57 0.37 25.48
C GLY A 148 34.21 1.75 25.49
#